data_AF-A0A7Y4X1P0-F1
#
_entry.id   AF-A0A7Y4X1P0-F1
#
_cell.length_a   1.000
_cell.length_b   1.000
_cell.length_c   1.000
_cell.angle_alpha   90.00
_cell.angle_beta   90.00
_cell.angle_gamma   90.00
#
_symmetry.space_group_name_H-M   'P 1'
#
loop_
_entity.id
_entity.type
_entity.pdbx_description
1 polymer ?
#
loop_
_entity_poly.entity_id
_entity_poly.type
_entity_poly.pdbx_seq_one_letter_code
_entity_poly.pdbx_strand_id
1 'polypeptide(L)'
;MRRPTTVEAVHIAPGVKIEQHPVIEGPFVEVREVVVAPLYPRGVRFLHEVCVPALLRQVEIRPAVAEIMTAYLNTPEGRRCRPESVRQVLARLYQENVLVAGTEAFTPTTPGEIQSD
;
A
#
# COMPACT_ATOMS: atom_id res chain seq x y z
N MET A 1 7.10 -29.31 -6.28
CA MET A 1 6.41 -28.07 -6.72
C MET A 1 5.65 -27.51 -5.53
N ARG A 2 6.03 -26.33 -4.99
CA ARG A 2 5.21 -25.64 -3.99
C ARG A 2 4.04 -24.98 -4.73
N ARG A 3 2.80 -25.20 -4.28
CA ARG A 3 1.65 -24.44 -4.79
C ARG A 3 1.91 -22.95 -4.53
N PRO A 4 1.56 -22.04 -5.46
CA PRO A 4 1.57 -20.62 -5.15
C PRO A 4 0.59 -20.40 -3.99
N THR A 5 1.09 -19.86 -2.89
CA THR A 5 0.25 -19.45 -1.77
C THR A 5 -0.46 -18.17 -2.21
N THR A 6 -1.78 -18.25 -2.39
CA THR A 6 -2.58 -17.05 -2.63
C THR A 6 -2.57 -16.22 -1.35
N VAL A 7 -2.04 -15.01 -1.42
CA VAL A 7 -2.05 -14.06 -0.30
C VAL A 7 -3.34 -13.26 -0.41
N GLU A 8 -4.27 -13.48 0.50
CA GLU A 8 -5.57 -12.80 0.51
C GLU A 8 -5.52 -11.47 1.26
N ALA A 9 -4.65 -11.37 2.27
CA ALA A 9 -4.48 -10.21 3.12
C ALA A 9 -3.02 -9.77 3.25
N VAL A 10 -2.78 -8.45 3.25
CA VAL A 10 -1.44 -7.85 3.38
C VAL A 10 -1.44 -6.65 4.32
N HIS A 11 -0.29 -6.40 4.93
CA HIS A 11 0.00 -5.20 5.72
C HIS A 11 1.34 -4.60 5.31
N ILE A 12 1.53 -3.32 5.63
CA ILE A 12 2.83 -2.67 5.47
C ILE A 12 3.82 -3.29 6.46
N ALA A 13 5.01 -3.65 5.96
CA ALA A 13 6.06 -4.21 6.78
C ALA A 13 6.57 -3.20 7.84
N PRO A 14 6.93 -3.66 9.05
CA PRO A 14 7.52 -2.79 10.05
C PRO A 14 8.76 -2.06 9.53
N GLY A 15 8.84 -0.75 9.80
CA GLY A 15 9.97 0.09 9.38
C GLY A 15 9.85 0.68 7.97
N VAL A 16 8.83 0.31 7.19
CA VAL A 16 8.45 1.05 5.98
C VAL A 16 7.75 2.34 6.40
N LYS A 17 8.14 3.47 5.78
CA LYS A 17 7.62 4.80 6.11
C LYS A 17 7.21 5.55 4.86
N ILE A 18 6.18 6.38 4.98
CA ILE A 18 5.87 7.42 3.99
C ILE A 18 6.46 8.73 4.51
N GLU A 19 7.38 9.32 3.75
CA GLU A 19 8.11 10.53 4.13
C GLU A 19 7.99 11.60 3.04
N GLN A 20 8.25 12.86 3.41
CA GLN A 20 8.30 14.00 2.50
C GLN A 20 9.73 14.23 2.04
N HIS A 21 9.99 14.08 0.73
CA HIS A 21 11.31 14.27 0.14
C HIS A 21 11.29 15.37 -0.94
N PRO A 22 12.33 16.21 -1.02
CA PRO A 22 12.44 17.20 -2.08
C PRO A 22 12.77 16.51 -3.41
N VAL A 23 12.07 16.91 -4.46
CA VAL A 23 12.27 16.45 -5.84
C VAL A 23 12.45 17.68 -6.73
N ILE A 24 13.42 17.61 -7.63
CA ILE A 24 13.67 18.67 -8.62
C ILE A 24 12.88 18.33 -9.88
N GLU A 25 11.98 19.23 -10.29
CA GLU A 25 11.29 19.15 -11.57
C GLU A 25 11.50 20.44 -12.37
N GLY A 26 12.32 20.35 -13.41
CA GLY A 26 12.73 21.52 -14.18
C GLY A 26 13.40 22.56 -13.27
N PRO A 27 12.91 23.83 -13.23
CA PRO A 27 13.49 24.88 -12.39
C PRO A 27 12.94 24.92 -10.96
N PHE A 28 12.01 24.02 -10.58
CA PHE A 28 11.34 24.07 -9.28
C PHE A 28 11.78 22.92 -8.36
N VAL A 29 11.80 23.20 -7.04
CA VAL A 29 11.93 22.18 -6.00
C VAL A 29 10.55 21.96 -5.38
N GLU A 30 10.05 20.74 -5.46
CA GLU A 30 8.77 20.36 -4.87
C GLU A 30 8.98 19.31 -3.77
N VAL A 31 8.22 19.43 -2.68
CA VAL A 31 8.20 18.41 -1.62
C VAL A 31 7.10 17.41 -1.93
N ARG A 32 7.46 16.13 -1.98
CA ARG A 32 6.56 15.06 -2.40
C ARG A 32 6.69 13.85 -1.50
N GLU A 33 5.59 13.13 -1.37
CA GLU A 33 5.58 11.86 -0.62
C GLU A 33 6.34 10.78 -1.37
N VAL A 34 7.17 10.05 -0.62
CA VAL A 34 7.90 8.86 -1.07
C VAL A 34 7.80 7.77 -0.02
N VAL A 35 7.86 6.52 -0.46
CA VAL A 35 7.96 5.36 0.42
C VAL A 35 9.42 5.03 0.66
N VAL A 36 9.86 5.14 1.90
CA VAL A 36 11.20 4.72 2.35
C VAL A 36 11.10 3.34 2.98
N ALA A 37 11.87 2.40 2.45
CA ALA A 37 11.94 1.02 2.92
C ALA A 37 13.40 0.55 2.88
N PRO A 38 13.78 -0.55 3.57
CA PRO A 38 15.15 -1.05 3.54
C PRO A 38 15.72 -1.28 2.12
N LEU A 39 14.90 -1.75 1.19
CA LEU A 39 15.28 -1.94 -0.22
C LEU A 39 15.20 -0.65 -1.05
N TYR A 40 14.52 0.38 -0.55
CA TYR A 40 14.31 1.68 -1.18
C TYR A 40 14.76 2.81 -0.26
N PRO A 41 16.05 2.88 0.13
CA PRO A 41 16.52 3.85 1.12
C PRO A 41 16.46 5.31 0.63
N ARG A 42 16.35 5.51 -0.69
CA ARG A 42 16.19 6.83 -1.32
C ARG A 42 14.73 7.27 -1.50
N GLY A 43 13.77 6.45 -1.09
CA GLY A 43 12.37 6.70 -1.32
C GLY A 43 11.91 6.30 -2.72
N VAL A 44 10.70 5.75 -2.83
CA VAL A 44 10.03 5.46 -4.11
C VAL A 44 8.66 6.13 -4.15
N ARG A 45 8.38 6.89 -5.21
CA ARG A 45 7.07 7.53 -5.42
C ARG A 45 6.19 6.76 -6.38
N PHE A 46 6.76 6.29 -7.48
CA PHE A 46 6.05 5.54 -8.51
C PHE A 46 6.78 4.26 -8.87
N LEU A 47 6.02 3.19 -9.11
CA LEU A 47 6.47 1.95 -9.75
C LEU A 47 5.47 1.60 -10.83
N HIS A 48 5.92 1.41 -12.07
CA HIS A 48 5.04 1.07 -13.20
C HIS A 48 3.79 1.97 -13.28
N GLU A 49 3.98 3.29 -13.16
CA GLU A 49 2.92 4.33 -13.18
C GLU A 49 1.99 4.35 -11.95
N VAL A 50 2.13 3.39 -11.02
CA VAL A 50 1.37 3.33 -9.77
C VAL A 50 2.03 4.22 -8.72
N CYS A 51 1.28 5.18 -8.18
CA CYS A 51 1.69 5.96 -7.02
C CYS A 51 1.75 5.07 -5.77
N VAL A 52 2.98 4.74 -5.33
CA VAL A 52 3.24 3.81 -4.24
C VAL A 52 2.73 4.34 -2.89
N PRO A 53 2.97 5.62 -2.50
CA PRO A 53 2.42 6.15 -1.25
C PRO A 53 0.88 6.04 -1.19
N ALA A 54 0.19 6.41 -2.26
CA ALA A 54 -1.27 6.36 -2.32
C ALA A 54 -1.81 4.92 -2.25
N LEU A 55 -1.10 3.95 -2.87
CA LEU A 55 -1.44 2.54 -2.77
C LEU A 55 -1.24 2.00 -1.34
N LEU A 56 -0.11 2.32 -0.71
CA LEU A 56 0.19 1.86 0.65
C LEU A 56 -0.81 2.41 1.68
N ARG A 57 -1.28 3.65 1.53
CA ARG A 57 -2.37 4.18 2.36
C ARG A 57 -3.65 3.34 2.27
N GLN A 58 -3.95 2.76 1.09
CA GLN A 58 -5.10 1.85 0.99
C GLN A 58 -4.86 0.53 1.73
N VAL A 59 -3.62 0.05 1.77
CA VAL A 59 -3.21 -1.15 2.53
C VAL A 59 -3.34 -0.92 4.04
N GLU A 60 -3.04 0.27 4.54
CA GLU A 60 -3.22 0.59 5.98
C GLU A 60 -4.69 0.54 6.40
N ILE A 61 -5.60 0.92 5.49
CA ILE A 61 -7.03 1.00 5.76
C ILE A 61 -7.70 -0.37 5.55
N ARG A 62 -7.20 -1.18 4.61
CA ARG A 62 -7.84 -2.42 4.16
C ARG A 62 -6.80 -3.53 4.03
N PRO A 63 -7.00 -4.69 4.69
CA PRO A 63 -6.07 -5.81 4.58
C PRO A 63 -6.27 -6.62 3.29
N ALA A 64 -7.52 -6.75 2.81
CA ALA A 64 -7.87 -7.61 1.69
C ALA A 64 -7.38 -7.03 0.34
N VAL A 65 -6.62 -7.82 -0.42
CA VAL A 65 -5.99 -7.39 -1.69
C VAL A 65 -7.03 -6.87 -2.69
N ALA A 66 -8.18 -7.54 -2.81
CA ALA A 66 -9.24 -7.13 -3.73
C ALA A 66 -9.82 -5.75 -3.37
N GLU A 67 -9.96 -5.47 -2.08
CA GLU A 67 -10.47 -4.18 -1.60
C GLU A 67 -9.43 -3.07 -1.76
N ILE A 68 -8.15 -3.35 -1.46
CA ILE A 68 -7.04 -2.43 -1.69
C ILE A 68 -7.02 -1.99 -3.16
N MET A 69 -7.06 -2.95 -4.09
CA MET A 69 -7.05 -2.67 -5.52
C MET A 69 -8.25 -1.81 -5.94
N THR A 70 -9.45 -2.19 -5.49
CA THR A 70 -10.69 -1.46 -5.82
C THR A 70 -10.66 -0.04 -5.27
N ALA A 71 -10.23 0.13 -4.01
CA ALA A 71 -10.13 1.44 -3.39
C ALA A 71 -9.09 2.33 -4.08
N TYR A 72 -7.91 1.77 -4.40
CA TYR A 72 -6.85 2.50 -5.08
C TYR A 72 -7.27 2.98 -6.48
N LEU A 73 -7.84 2.10 -7.29
CA LEU A 73 -8.28 2.44 -8.65
C LEU A 73 -9.34 3.55 -8.67
N ASN A 74 -10.02 3.79 -7.56
CA ASN A 74 -10.99 4.88 -7.41
C ASN A 74 -10.37 6.23 -6.98
N THR A 75 -9.10 6.26 -6.56
CA THR A 75 -8.39 7.51 -6.23
C THR A 75 -7.94 8.26 -7.50
N PRO A 76 -7.65 9.58 -7.43
CA PRO A 76 -7.17 10.34 -8.57
C PRO A 76 -5.93 9.75 -9.25
N GLU A 77 -5.00 9.18 -8.47
CA GLU A 77 -3.78 8.52 -8.95
C GLU A 77 -4.11 7.18 -9.62
N GLY A 78 -4.95 6.36 -8.99
CA GLY A 78 -5.29 5.03 -9.48
C GLY A 78 -6.19 5.03 -10.71
N ARG A 79 -7.04 6.04 -10.90
CA ARG A 79 -7.94 6.13 -12.08
C ARG A 79 -7.21 6.16 -13.42
N ARG A 80 -5.92 6.52 -13.43
CA ARG A 80 -5.06 6.56 -14.62
C ARG A 80 -4.29 5.26 -14.83
N CYS A 81 -4.27 4.37 -13.83
CA CYS A 81 -3.49 3.14 -13.86
C CYS A 81 -4.28 1.99 -14.49
N ARG A 82 -3.58 1.06 -15.16
CA ARG A 82 -4.18 -0.22 -15.54
C ARG A 82 -4.30 -1.11 -14.30
N PRO A 83 -5.41 -1.85 -14.10
CA PRO A 83 -5.57 -2.75 -12.96
C PRO A 83 -4.45 -3.80 -12.83
N GLU A 84 -3.95 -4.29 -13.96
CA GLU A 84 -2.84 -5.24 -13.99
C GLU A 84 -1.53 -4.63 -13.45
N SER A 85 -1.25 -3.35 -13.72
CA SER A 85 -0.08 -2.66 -13.15
C SER A 85 -0.17 -2.60 -11.62
N VAL A 86 -1.36 -2.31 -11.08
CA VAL A 86 -1.59 -2.28 -9.62
C VAL A 86 -1.35 -3.66 -9.01
N ARG A 87 -1.86 -4.72 -9.65
CA ARG A 87 -1.63 -6.11 -9.22
C ARG A 87 -0.15 -6.47 -9.21
N GLN A 88 0.57 -6.14 -10.28
CA GLN A 88 2.01 -6.40 -10.40
C GLN A 88 2.81 -5.64 -9.34
N VAL A 89 2.46 -4.39 -9.06
CA VAL A 89 3.10 -3.59 -8.01
C VAL A 89 2.83 -4.18 -6.63
N LEU A 90 1.60 -4.58 -6.30
CA LEU A 90 1.30 -5.25 -5.03
C LEU A 90 2.11 -6.54 -4.86
N ALA A 91 2.16 -7.38 -5.92
CA ALA A 91 2.94 -8.61 -5.90
C ALA A 91 4.44 -8.34 -5.70
N ARG A 92 4.98 -7.32 -6.37
CA ARG A 92 6.37 -6.90 -6.24
C ARG A 92 6.69 -6.39 -4.83
N LEU A 93 5.87 -5.51 -4.28
CA LEU A 93 6.04 -4.98 -2.92
C LEU A 93 5.98 -6.10 -1.86
N TYR A 94 5.16 -7.13 -2.08
CA TYR A 94 5.16 -8.33 -1.24
C TYR A 94 6.45 -9.14 -1.37
N GLN A 95 6.91 -9.42 -2.59
CA GLN A 95 8.17 -10.15 -2.84
C GLN A 95 9.39 -9.43 -2.24
N GLU A 96 9.35 -8.11 -2.21
CA GLU A 96 10.39 -7.23 -1.69
C GLU A 96 10.26 -6.97 -0.17
N ASN A 97 9.33 -7.64 0.52
CA ASN A 97 9.07 -7.46 1.96
C ASN A 97 8.71 -6.03 2.36
N VAL A 98 8.20 -5.21 1.43
CA VAL A 98 7.55 -3.93 1.75
C VAL A 98 6.13 -4.19 2.28
N LEU A 99 5.50 -5.25 1.77
CA LEU A 99 4.27 -5.81 2.31
C LEU A 99 4.55 -7.17 2.94
N VAL A 100 3.85 -7.48 4.02
CA VAL A 100 3.87 -8.78 4.70
C VAL A 100 2.48 -9.39 4.69
N ALA A 101 2.39 -10.72 4.76
CA ALA A 101 1.09 -11.39 4.83
C ALA A 101 0.40 -11.05 6.15
N GLY A 102 -0.87 -10.68 6.07
CA GLY A 102 -1.74 -10.57 7.22
C GLY A 102 -2.44 -11.89 7.50
N THR A 103 -2.63 -12.20 8.77
CA THR A 103 -3.64 -13.17 9.20
C THR A 103 -4.93 -12.37 9.48
N GLU A 104 -5.94 -12.41 8.59
CA GLU A 104 -7.26 -11.83 8.91
C GLU A 104 -7.86 -12.54 10.15
N ALA A 105 -8.62 -11.89 11.03
CA ALA A 105 -9.60 -10.83 10.79
C ALA A 105 -9.47 -9.64 11.77
N PHE A 106 -9.57 -8.41 11.23
CA PHE A 106 -10.02 -7.26 12.02
C PHE A 106 -11.54 -7.37 12.17
N THR A 107 -12.01 -7.82 13.34
CA THR A 107 -13.40 -7.64 13.74
C THR A 107 -13.57 -6.17 14.11
N PRO A 108 -14.45 -5.39 13.44
CA PRO A 108 -14.79 -4.06 13.93
C PRO A 108 -15.40 -4.22 15.32
N THR A 109 -14.77 -3.66 16.35
CA THR A 109 -15.36 -3.56 17.68
C THR A 109 -16.59 -2.67 17.57
N THR A 110 -17.78 -3.28 17.59
CA THR A 110 -19.04 -2.56 17.72
C THR A 110 -19.00 -1.75 19.02
N PRO A 111 -19.12 -0.42 19.00
CA PRO A 111 -19.29 0.35 20.23
C PRO A 111 -20.76 0.25 20.63
N GLY A 112 -21.07 -0.54 21.67
CA GLY A 112 -22.38 -0.51 22.30
C GLY A 112 -22.86 -1.85 22.86
N GLU A 113 -22.25 -2.31 23.95
CA GLU A 113 -23.01 -3.01 24.99
C GLU A 113 -22.66 -2.35 26.32
N ILE A 114 -23.51 -1.39 26.72
CA ILE A 114 -23.56 -0.91 28.09
C ILE A 114 -24.25 -2.03 28.86
N GLN A 115 -23.50 -2.79 29.67
CA GLN A 115 -24.09 -3.62 30.71
C GLN A 115 -24.73 -2.68 31.72
N SER A 116 -26.06 -2.64 31.73
CA SER A 116 -26.84 -2.06 32.81
C SER A 116 -26.97 -3.11 33.92
N ASP A 117 -26.38 -2.81 35.09
CA ASP A 117 -26.77 -3.40 36.37
C ASP A 117 -28.13 -2.87 36.83
#